data_AF-A0A7D4Y5K0-F1
#
_entry.id   AF-A0A7D4Y5K0-F1
#
_cell.length_a   1.000
_cell.length_b   1.000
_cell.length_c   1.000
_cell.angle_alpha   90.00
_cell.angle_beta   90.00
_cell.angle_gamma   90.00
#
_symmetry.space_group_name_H-M   'P 1'
#
loop_
_entity.id
_entity.type
_entity.pdbx_description
1 polymer ?
#
loop_
_entity_poly.entity_id
_entity_poly.type
_entity_poly.pdbx_seq_one_letter_code
_entity_poly.pdbx_strand_id
1 'polypeptide(L)' 'MRAREWAVAATYGDPTDYDVPALPAWRVERGDAGDIAFAAADGDEPFIAAANPVRVRR' A
#
# COMPACT_ATOMS: atom_id res chain seq x y z
N MET A 1 4.77 -12.41 1.01
CA MET A 1 4.97 -11.05 0.47
C MET A 1 5.77 -11.14 -0.83
N ARG A 2 5.17 -10.85 -2.00
CA ARG A 2 5.81 -10.86 -3.33
C ARG A 2 6.01 -9.43 -3.88
N ALA A 3 6.39 -8.49 -3.01
CA ALA A 3 6.39 -7.07 -3.32
C ALA A 3 7.24 -6.72 -4.55
N ARG A 4 8.42 -7.36 -4.70
CA ARG A 4 9.30 -7.14 -5.86
C ARG A 4 8.67 -7.64 -7.17
N GLU A 5 8.13 -8.85 -7.17
CA GLU A 5 7.51 -9.47 -8.35
C GLU A 5 6.34 -8.64 -8.86
N TRP A 6 5.49 -8.19 -7.93
CA TRP A 6 4.40 -7.28 -8.24
C TRP A 6 4.90 -5.97 -8.86
N ALA A 7 5.92 -5.33 -8.27
CA ALA A 7 6.49 -4.08 -8.78
C ALA A 7 7.09 -4.23 -10.18
N VAL A 8 7.73 -5.37 -10.46
CA VAL A 8 8.26 -5.69 -11.78
C VAL A 8 7.10 -5.90 -12.77
N ALA A 9 6.15 -6.77 -12.45
CA ALA A 9 5.01 -7.07 -13.34
C ALA A 9 4.19 -5.81 -13.68
N ALA A 10 3.91 -4.96 -12.69
CA ALA A 10 3.20 -3.68 -12.85
C ALA A 10 3.92 -2.68 -13.77
N THR A 11 5.22 -2.86 -14.02
CA THR A 11 5.97 -2.05 -14.99
C THR A 11 5.66 -2.45 -16.43
N TYR A 12 5.27 -3.70 -16.67
CA TYR A 12 5.10 -4.28 -18.01
C TYR A 12 3.65 -4.67 -18.36
N GLY A 13 2.70 -4.57 -17.43
CA GLY A 13 1.28 -4.89 -17.65
C GLY A 13 0.51 -5.01 -16.33
N ASP A 14 -0.69 -5.59 -16.38
CA ASP A 14 -1.41 -5.94 -15.15
C ASP A 14 -0.72 -7.16 -14.50
N PRO A 15 -0.33 -7.10 -13.21
CA PRO A 15 0.29 -8.24 -12.52
C PRO A 15 -0.52 -9.54 -12.57
N THR A 16 -1.85 -9.44 -12.63
CA THR A 16 -2.73 -10.61 -12.70
C THR A 16 -2.64 -11.36 -14.03
N ASP A 17 -2.22 -10.70 -15.12
CA ASP A 17 -1.92 -11.34 -16.41
C ASP A 17 -0.67 -12.26 -16.33
N TYR A 18 0.13 -12.12 -15.27
CA TYR A 18 1.34 -12.91 -15.00
C TYR A 18 1.17 -13.85 -13.80
N ASP A 19 -0.08 -14.19 -13.44
CA ASP A 19 -0.42 -15.01 -12.26
C ASP A 19 0.05 -14.42 -10.92
N VAL A 20 0.39 -13.14 -10.88
CA VAL A 20 0.71 -12.44 -9.63
C VAL A 20 -0.62 -12.02 -8.97
N PRO A 21 -0.88 -12.42 -7.72
CA PRO A 21 -2.12 -12.05 -7.05
C PRO A 21 -2.31 -10.52 -6.99
N ALA A 22 -3.55 -10.08 -7.18
CA ALA A 22 -3.92 -8.69 -6.97
C ALA A 22 -3.55 -8.26 -5.55
N LEU A 23 -3.10 -7.01 -5.39
CA LEU A 23 -2.91 -6.45 -4.07
C LEU A 23 -4.27 -6.22 -3.42
N PRO A 24 -4.40 -6.50 -2.11
CA PRO A 24 -5.57 -6.05 -1.38
C PRO A 24 -5.65 -4.52 -1.46
N ALA A 25 -6.84 -4.01 -1.74
CA ALA A 25 -7.09 -2.58 -1.66
C ALA A 25 -7.07 -2.19 -0.17
N TRP A 26 -6.14 -1.31 0.19
CA TRP A 26 -6.10 -0.70 1.52
C TRP A 26 -6.40 0.76 1.41
N ARG A 27 -7.10 1.28 2.42
CA ARG A 27 -7.25 2.71 2.59
C ARG A 27 -6.04 3.29 3.28
N VAL A 28 -5.59 4.42 2.75
CA VAL A 28 -4.53 5.23 3.33
C VAL A 28 -5.16 6.48 3.89
N GLU A 29 -5.07 6.64 5.20
CA GLU A 29 -5.47 7.84 5.90
C GLU A 29 -4.21 8.64 6.24
N ARG A 30 -4.27 9.95 6.04
CA ARG A 30 -3.19 10.88 6.42
C ARG A 30 -3.76 11.87 7.40
N GLY A 31 -3.21 11.89 8.61
CA GLY A 31 -3.55 12.89 9.60
C GLY A 31 -2.85 14.23 9.33
N ASP A 32 -3.36 15.27 10.00
CA ASP A 32 -2.86 16.64 9.85
C ASP A 32 -1.40 16.81 10.30
N ALA A 33 -0.93 15.94 11.20
CA ALA A 33 0.46 15.94 11.67
C ALA A 33 1.42 15.22 10.70
N GLY A 34 0.91 14.71 9.57
CA GLY A 34 1.67 13.93 8.60
C GLY A 34 1.84 12.46 8.98
N ASP A 35 1.14 12.00 10.02
CA ASP A 35 0.97 10.58 10.32
C ASP A 35 0.26 9.86 9.17
N ILE A 36 0.55 8.56 9.04
CA ILE A 36 -0.01 7.69 8.02
C ILE A 36 -0.56 6.44 8.68
N ALA A 37 -1.79 6.09 8.33
CA ALA A 37 -2.44 4.86 8.77
C ALA A 37 -2.99 4.08 7.57
N PHE A 38 -2.99 2.75 7.70
CA PHE A 38 -3.59 1.82 6.76
C PHE A 38 -4.75 1.07 7.42
N ALA A 39 -5.89 1.08 6.74
CA ALA A 39 -7.10 0.38 7.14
C ALA A 39 -7.63 -0.50 5.99
N ALA A 40 -8.43 -1.52 6.33
CA ALA A 40 -9.00 -2.41 5.34
C ALA A 40 -10.09 -1.71 4.51
N ALA A 41 -10.93 -0.92 5.16
CA ALA A 41 -11.94 -0.06 4.53
C ALA A 41 -12.10 1.28 5.28
N ASP A 42 -12.92 2.17 4.73
CA ASP A 42 -13.21 3.48 5.32
C ASP A 42 -13.94 3.31 6.67
N GLY A 43 -13.39 3.87 7.75
CA GLY A 43 -13.95 3.80 9.09
C GLY A 43 -13.62 2.52 9.88
N ASP A 44 -12.80 1.62 9.32
CA ASP A 44 -12.25 0.48 10.04
C ASP A 44 -11.08 0.88 10.95
N GLU A 45 -10.84 0.08 11.99
CA GLU A 45 -9.66 0.25 12.85
C GLU A 45 -8.36 0.05 12.04
N PRO A 46 -7.40 1.00 12.10
CA PRO A 46 -6.12 0.85 11.42
C PRO A 46 -5.30 -0.33 11.94
N PHE A 47 -4.70 -1.10 11.03
CA PHE A 47 -3.85 -2.24 11.40
C PHE A 47 -2.35 -1.96 11.24
N ILE A 48 -1.97 -0.92 10.49
CA ILE A 48 -0.61 -0.38 10.43
C ILE A 48 -0.72 1.13 10.56
N ALA A 49 0.01 1.73 11.51
CA ALA A 49 0.09 3.17 11.68
C ALA A 49 1.54 3.62 11.91
N ALA A 50 1.88 4.80 11.39
CA ALA A 50 3.16 5.44 11.55
C ALA A 50 2.92 6.91 11.96
N ALA A 51 3.28 7.24 13.20
CA ALA A 51 3.11 8.59 13.72
C ALA A 51 4.09 9.61 13.12
N ASN A 52 5.31 9.17 12.74
CA ASN A 52 6.35 10.05 12.18
C ASN A 52 6.98 9.42 10.92
N PRO A 53 6.25 9.31 9.81
CA PRO A 53 6.76 8.69 8.59
C PRO A 53 7.76 9.60 7.86
N VAL A 54 8.84 9.01 7.35
CA VAL A 54 9.85 9.74 6.56
C VAL A 54 9.56 9.56 5.08
N ARG A 55 9.47 10.68 4.35
CA ARG A 55 9.27 10.65 2.90
C ARG A 55 10.58 10.32 2.19
N VAL A 56 10.70 9.10 1.69
CA VAL A 56 11.78 8.69 0.80
C VAL A 56 11.42 9.09 -0.64
N ARG A 57 12.28 9.87 -1.31
CA ARG A 57 12.18 10.08 -2.76
C ARG A 57 13.01 9.01 -3.46
N ARG A 58 12.41 8.28 -4.40
CA ARG A 58 13.11 7.35 -5.30
C ARG A 58 13.37 8.03 -6.64
#